data_AF-A0A314XF19-F1
#
_entry.id   AF-A0A314XF19-F1
#
_cell.length_a   1.000
_cell.length_b   1.000
_cell.length_c   1.000
_cell.angle_alpha   90.00
_cell.angle_beta   90.00
_cell.angle_gamma   90.00
#
_symmetry.space_group_name_H-M   'P 1'
#
loop_
_entity.id
_entity.type
_entity.pdbx_description
1 polymer ?
#
loop_
_entity_poly.entity_id
_entity_poly.type
_entity_poly.pdbx_seq_one_letter_code
_entity_poly.pdbx_strand_id
1 'polypeptide(L)'
;MGMAAARFLFSFMLASVLALAFLHGAHAVHFSVVNRALNTSGGMRFKKELGVNYTQLKMGNATNFIWHLFNETTPAERKNVKNVSLFVDNIPGIAHVIGNEIHVGAKYIEGITGDIKTDSMGYFTMR
;
A
#
# COMPACT_ATOMS: atom_id res chain seq x y z
N MET A 1 41.29 -29.26 15.16
CA MET A 1 40.64 -28.70 13.95
C MET A 1 41.64 -27.77 13.27
N GLY A 2 42.02 -28.02 12.03
CA GLY A 2 43.06 -27.23 11.35
C GLY A 2 42.56 -25.85 10.92
N MET A 3 43.46 -24.85 10.85
CA MET A 3 43.15 -23.49 10.40
C MET A 3 42.40 -23.44 9.05
N ALA A 4 42.67 -24.38 8.15
CA ALA A 4 41.97 -24.49 6.87
C ALA A 4 40.49 -24.88 7.02
N ALA A 5 40.16 -25.80 7.93
CA ALA A 5 38.79 -26.22 8.20
C ALA A 5 37.96 -25.10 8.85
N ALA A 6 38.57 -24.33 9.76
CA ALA A 6 37.92 -23.17 10.38
C ALA A 6 37.63 -22.06 9.35
N ARG A 7 38.55 -21.79 8.43
CA ARG A 7 38.36 -20.83 7.33
C ARG A 7 37.24 -21.24 6.37
N PHE A 8 37.18 -22.54 6.04
CA PHE A 8 36.13 -23.09 5.18
C PHE A 8 34.74 -22.97 5.82
N LEU A 9 34.60 -23.37 7.10
CA LEU A 9 33.34 -23.25 7.84
C LEU A 9 32.88 -21.79 7.99
N PHE A 10 33.82 -20.88 8.28
CA PHE A 10 33.52 -19.45 8.38
C PHE A 10 33.03 -18.88 7.04
N SER A 11 33.68 -19.25 5.93
CA SER A 11 33.28 -18.81 4.59
C SER A 11 31.91 -19.38 4.18
N PHE A 12 31.61 -20.63 4.54
CA PHE A 12 30.31 -21.26 4.30
C PHE A 12 29.19 -20.60 5.10
N MET A 13 29.41 -20.30 6.39
CA MET A 13 28.43 -19.57 7.19
C MET A 13 28.17 -18.17 6.64
N LEU A 14 29.22 -17.45 6.22
CA LEU A 14 29.09 -16.11 5.66
C LEU A 14 28.29 -16.13 4.34
N ALA A 15 28.57 -17.09 3.45
CA ALA A 15 27.82 -17.28 2.22
C ALA A 15 26.34 -17.62 2.48
N SER A 16 26.07 -18.43 3.50
CA SER A 16 24.70 -18.79 3.91
C SER A 16 23.91 -17.60 4.44
N VAL A 17 24.54 -16.77 5.29
CA VAL A 17 23.92 -15.54 5.82
C VAL A 17 23.64 -14.55 4.70
N LEU A 18 24.57 -14.39 3.75
CA LEU A 18 24.36 -13.54 2.57
C LEU A 18 23.21 -14.07 1.69
N ALA A 19 23.14 -15.38 1.43
CA ALA A 19 22.06 -15.98 0.67
C ALA A 19 20.69 -15.80 1.34
N LEU A 20 20.60 -15.95 2.67
CA LEU A 20 19.39 -15.64 3.42
C LEU A 20 19.04 -14.14 3.34
N ALA A 21 20.01 -13.23 3.46
CA ALA A 21 19.76 -11.80 3.35
C ALA A 21 19.20 -11.39 1.98
N PHE A 22 19.66 -12.03 0.89
CA PHE A 22 19.13 -11.82 -0.46
C PHE A 22 17.69 -12.34 -0.64
N LEU A 23 17.28 -13.37 0.10
CA LEU A 23 15.91 -13.87 0.09
C LEU A 23 14.94 -12.95 0.85
N HIS A 24 15.42 -12.16 1.80
CA HIS A 24 14.62 -11.18 2.55
C HIS A 24 14.52 -9.85 1.79
N GLY A 25 13.96 -9.89 0.57
CA GLY A 25 13.61 -8.68 -0.16
C GLY A 25 12.78 -7.74 0.72
N ALA A 26 13.22 -6.49 0.86
CA ALA A 26 12.41 -5.46 1.50
C ALA A 26 11.20 -5.17 0.60
N HIS A 27 10.11 -5.93 0.76
CA HIS A 27 8.87 -5.76 0.02
C HIS A 27 8.04 -4.63 0.65
N ALA A 28 8.57 -3.40 0.60
CA ALA A 28 7.77 -2.23 0.92
C ALA A 28 6.81 -1.96 -0.25
N VAL A 29 5.51 -1.93 0.05
CA VAL A 29 4.49 -1.53 -0.93
C VAL A 29 4.60 -0.02 -1.15
N HIS A 30 4.73 0.39 -2.40
CA HIS A 30 4.71 1.79 -2.79
C HIS A 30 3.29 2.25 -3.10
N PHE A 31 2.89 3.37 -2.50
CA PHE A 31 1.54 3.92 -2.63
C PHE A 31 1.54 5.18 -3.49
N SER A 32 0.73 5.20 -4.53
CA SER A 32 0.53 6.37 -5.39
C SER A 32 -0.89 6.88 -5.27
N VAL A 33 -1.08 8.20 -5.23
CA VAL A 33 -2.40 8.82 -5.19
C VAL A 33 -2.43 9.95 -6.20
N VAL A 34 -3.40 9.89 -7.12
CA VAL A 34 -3.56 10.90 -8.18
C VAL A 34 -5.02 11.35 -8.22
N ASN A 35 -5.22 12.65 -8.09
CA ASN A 35 -6.54 13.25 -8.28
C ASN A 35 -6.68 13.70 -9.74
N ARG A 36 -7.44 12.94 -10.54
CA ARG A 36 -7.72 13.26 -11.95
C ARG A 36 -8.97 14.14 -12.12
N ALA A 37 -9.76 14.29 -11.06
CA ALA A 37 -11.01 15.03 -11.07
C ALA A 37 -10.88 16.48 -10.52
N LEU A 38 -9.75 17.14 -10.74
CA LEU A 38 -9.41 18.45 -10.14
C LEU A 38 -10.45 19.56 -10.37
N ASN A 39 -11.21 19.48 -11.47
CA ASN A 39 -12.21 20.48 -11.86
C ASN A 39 -13.63 20.13 -11.38
N THR A 40 -13.78 19.12 -10.53
CA THR A 40 -15.07 18.73 -9.92
C THR A 40 -15.12 19.17 -8.47
N SER A 41 -16.33 19.40 -7.92
CA SER A 41 -16.50 19.73 -6.50
C SER A 41 -15.86 18.67 -5.60
N GLY A 42 -16.07 17.38 -5.91
CA GLY A 42 -15.49 16.27 -5.16
C GLY A 42 -13.97 16.20 -5.24
N GLY A 43 -13.38 16.41 -6.42
CA GLY A 43 -11.93 16.46 -6.56
C GLY A 43 -11.30 17.66 -5.84
N MET A 44 -11.94 18.83 -5.88
CA MET A 44 -11.50 19.99 -5.09
C MET A 44 -11.60 19.71 -3.60
N ARG A 45 -12.69 19.09 -3.14
CA ARG A 45 -12.87 18.68 -1.75
C ARG A 45 -11.82 17.67 -1.31
N PHE A 46 -11.56 16.63 -2.10
CA PHE A 46 -10.49 15.66 -1.84
C PHE A 46 -9.16 16.37 -1.62
N LYS A 47 -8.79 17.29 -2.52
CA LYS A 47 -7.53 18.05 -2.41
C LYS A 47 -7.45 18.87 -1.12
N LYS A 48 -8.57 19.46 -0.69
CA LYS A 48 -8.66 20.34 0.48
C LYS A 48 -8.65 19.57 1.81
N GLU A 49 -9.39 18.47 1.90
CA GLU A 49 -9.71 17.83 3.18
C GLU A 49 -8.92 16.54 3.46
N LEU A 50 -8.54 15.81 2.41
CA LEU A 50 -7.69 14.63 2.51
C LEU A 50 -6.29 14.95 2.00
N GLY A 51 -6.17 15.23 0.71
CA GLY A 51 -4.90 15.43 0.04
C GLY A 51 -4.11 14.13 -0.18
N VAL A 52 -3.09 14.21 -1.03
CA VAL A 52 -2.26 13.07 -1.46
C VAL A 52 -1.56 12.41 -0.28
N ASN A 53 -0.82 13.17 0.53
CA ASN A 53 0.02 12.63 1.60
C ASN A 53 -0.78 11.89 2.68
N TYR A 54 -1.90 12.48 3.12
CA TYR A 54 -2.78 11.85 4.10
C TYR A 54 -3.35 10.53 3.54
N THR A 55 -3.76 10.55 2.27
CA THR A 55 -4.33 9.37 1.61
C THR A 55 -3.31 8.25 1.49
N GLN A 56 -2.06 8.55 1.11
CA GLN A 56 -0.96 7.57 1.08
C GLN A 56 -0.70 6.97 2.47
N LEU A 57 -0.68 7.80 3.52
CA LEU A 57 -0.52 7.32 4.90
C LEU A 57 -1.67 6.38 5.30
N LYS A 58 -2.91 6.71 4.93
CA LYS A 58 -4.08 5.86 5.20
C LYS A 58 -4.05 4.54 4.41
N MET A 59 -3.62 4.55 3.16
CA MET A 59 -3.43 3.32 2.37
C MET A 59 -2.37 2.41 3.00
N GLY A 60 -1.26 2.98 3.50
CA GLY A 60 -0.25 2.23 4.24
C GLY A 60 -0.81 1.62 5.53
N ASN A 61 -1.55 2.39 6.32
CA ASN A 61 -2.19 1.89 7.54
C ASN A 61 -3.22 0.80 7.26
N ALA A 62 -4.04 0.95 6.22
CA ALA A 62 -5.01 -0.06 5.82
C ALA A 62 -4.32 -1.35 5.35
N THR A 63 -3.22 -1.24 4.61
CA THR A 63 -2.40 -2.38 4.19
C THR A 63 -1.83 -3.13 5.41
N ASN A 64 -1.28 -2.41 6.38
CA ASN A 64 -0.80 -3.01 7.64
C ASN A 64 -1.94 -3.69 8.41
N PHE A 65 -3.11 -3.05 8.48
CA PHE A 65 -4.30 -3.64 9.11
C PHE A 65 -4.71 -4.96 8.43
N ILE A 66 -4.75 -5.00 7.10
CA ILE A 66 -5.04 -6.21 6.33
C ILE A 66 -4.01 -7.30 6.61
N TRP A 67 -2.71 -6.98 6.61
CA TRP A 67 -1.67 -7.96 6.93
C TRP A 67 -1.85 -8.55 8.32
N HIS A 68 -2.19 -7.73 9.33
CA HIS A 68 -2.47 -8.24 10.66
C HIS A 68 -3.77 -9.06 10.72
N LEU A 69 -4.82 -8.62 10.03
CA LEU A 69 -6.11 -9.30 10.02
C LEU A 69 -6.02 -10.72 9.42
N PHE A 70 -5.23 -10.89 8.36
CA PHE A 70 -5.05 -12.17 7.67
C PHE A 70 -3.78 -12.93 8.08
N ASN A 71 -3.07 -12.46 9.11
CA ASN A 71 -1.82 -13.06 9.58
C ASN A 71 -0.71 -13.14 8.50
N GLU A 72 -0.68 -12.19 7.55
CA GLU A 72 0.39 -12.01 6.55
C GLU A 72 1.54 -11.15 7.12
N THR A 73 2.05 -11.53 8.29
CA THR A 73 2.96 -10.66 9.08
C THR A 73 4.38 -10.61 8.52
N THR A 74 4.80 -11.62 7.76
CA THR A 74 6.12 -11.69 7.13
C THR A 74 6.08 -11.35 5.63
N PRO A 75 7.17 -10.85 5.03
CA PRO A 75 7.22 -10.58 3.59
C PRO A 75 6.88 -11.79 2.70
N ALA A 76 7.16 -13.01 3.16
CA ALA A 76 6.88 -14.24 2.43
C ALA A 76 5.38 -14.62 2.41
N GLU A 77 4.62 -14.19 3.41
CA GLU A 77 3.17 -14.45 3.51
C GLU A 77 2.34 -13.43 2.73
N ARG A 78 2.92 -12.26 2.43
CA ARG A 78 2.24 -11.16 1.75
C ARG A 78 2.17 -11.42 0.24
N LYS A 79 1.06 -11.03 -0.39
CA LYS A 79 0.98 -10.97 -1.86
C LYS A 79 2.09 -10.04 -2.39
N ASN A 80 2.81 -10.49 -3.41
CA ASN A 80 3.88 -9.72 -4.04
C ASN A 80 3.34 -8.54 -4.88
N VAL A 81 2.85 -7.51 -4.20
CA VAL A 81 2.39 -6.26 -4.79
C VAL A 81 3.43 -5.18 -4.51
N LYS A 82 4.04 -4.65 -5.58
CA LYS A 82 5.02 -3.58 -5.45
C LYS A 82 4.36 -2.20 -5.37
N ASN A 83 3.24 -2.01 -6.06
CA ASN A 83 2.57 -0.73 -6.20
C ASN A 83 1.06 -0.89 -5.98
N VAL A 84 0.47 0.00 -5.18
CA VAL A 84 -0.98 0.20 -5.09
C VAL A 84 -1.27 1.67 -5.41
N SER A 85 -2.17 1.91 -6.35
CA SER A 85 -2.51 3.26 -6.80
C SER A 85 -3.95 3.60 -6.44
N LEU A 86 -4.21 4.84 -6.03
CA LEU A 86 -5.55 5.37 -5.88
C LEU A 86 -5.76 6.55 -6.84
N PHE A 87 -6.86 6.48 -7.59
CA PHE A 87 -7.29 7.52 -8.49
C PHE A 87 -8.60 8.12 -8.02
N VAL A 88 -8.65 9.45 -7.91
CA VAL A 88 -9.93 10.16 -7.80
C VAL A 88 -10.36 10.53 -9.21
N ASP A 89 -11.39 9.85 -9.70
CA ASP A 89 -11.88 9.97 -11.07
C ASP A 89 -13.29 10.54 -11.09
N ASN A 90 -13.65 11.22 -12.18
CA ASN A 90 -15.03 11.70 -12.39
C ASN A 90 -15.91 10.60 -12.98
N ILE A 91 -16.13 9.56 -12.19
CA ILE A 91 -16.94 8.38 -12.55
C ILE A 91 -18.24 8.33 -11.75
N PRO A 92 -19.30 7.67 -12.26
CA PRO A 92 -20.43 7.29 -11.44
C PRO A 92 -20.03 6.22 -10.41
N GLY A 93 -20.76 6.14 -9.31
CA GLY A 93 -20.54 5.16 -8.25
C GLY A 93 -19.56 5.62 -7.16
N ILE A 94 -19.33 4.71 -6.20
CA ILE A 94 -18.55 4.97 -4.99
C ILE A 94 -17.06 4.73 -5.26
N ALA A 95 -16.69 3.47 -5.46
CA ALA A 95 -15.35 3.05 -5.80
C ALA A 95 -15.38 1.70 -6.50
N HIS A 96 -14.32 1.38 -7.24
CA HIS A 96 -14.07 0.05 -7.79
C HIS A 96 -12.57 -0.23 -7.86
N VAL A 97 -12.21 -1.51 -7.98
CA VAL A 97 -10.83 -1.98 -8.05
C VAL A 97 -10.56 -2.64 -9.39
N ILE A 98 -9.44 -2.30 -10.01
CA ILE A 98 -8.89 -2.97 -11.19
C ILE A 98 -7.43 -3.31 -10.89
N GLY A 99 -7.13 -4.60 -10.72
CA GLY A 99 -5.78 -5.04 -10.35
C GLY A 99 -5.37 -4.49 -8.99
N ASN A 100 -4.35 -3.62 -8.94
CA ASN A 100 -3.91 -2.93 -7.72
C ASN A 100 -4.25 -1.44 -7.75
N GLU A 101 -5.24 -1.05 -8.56
CA GLU A 101 -5.72 0.32 -8.72
C GLU A 101 -7.09 0.47 -8.09
N ILE A 102 -7.22 1.45 -7.19
CA ILE A 102 -8.45 1.84 -6.52
C ILE A 102 -8.95 3.09 -7.21
N HIS A 103 -10.14 3.04 -7.81
CA HIS A 103 -10.76 4.18 -8.47
C HIS A 103 -11.92 4.67 -7.62
N VAL A 104 -11.84 5.89 -7.11
CA VAL A 104 -12.85 6.52 -6.26
C VAL A 104 -13.58 7.60 -7.05
N GLY A 105 -14.91 7.59 -7.00
CA GLY A 105 -15.76 8.56 -7.68
C GLY A 105 -15.73 9.92 -6.99
N ALA A 106 -15.38 10.97 -7.74
CA ALA A 106 -15.44 12.34 -7.24
C ALA A 106 -16.86 12.76 -6.84
N LYS A 107 -17.89 12.28 -7.55
CA LYS A 107 -19.29 12.53 -7.20
C LYS A 107 -19.66 11.95 -5.84
N TYR A 108 -19.10 10.79 -5.49
CA TYR A 108 -19.28 10.21 -4.16
C TYR A 108 -18.65 11.09 -3.09
N ILE A 109 -17.40 11.51 -3.30
CA ILE A 109 -16.67 12.40 -2.38
C ILE A 109 -17.43 13.72 -2.15
N GLU A 110 -18.01 14.29 -3.20
CA GLU A 110 -18.87 15.47 -3.10
C GLU A 110 -20.08 15.24 -2.20
N GLY A 111 -20.74 14.08 -2.34
CA GLY A 111 -21.96 13.73 -1.61
C GLY A 111 -21.78 13.41 -0.12
N ILE A 112 -20.56 13.29 0.40
CA ILE A 112 -20.32 13.00 1.82
C ILE A 112 -20.74 14.19 2.68
N THR A 113 -21.83 14.10 3.43
CA THR A 113 -22.31 15.25 4.23
C THR A 113 -21.52 15.47 5.53
N GLY A 114 -20.69 14.51 5.93
CA GLY A 114 -19.88 14.54 7.15
C GLY A 114 -18.37 14.72 6.93
N ASP A 115 -17.58 14.36 7.93
CA ASP A 115 -16.12 14.32 7.82
C ASP A 115 -15.69 13.21 6.85
N ILE A 116 -15.06 13.61 5.75
CA ILE A 116 -14.55 12.68 4.75
C ILE A 116 -13.50 11.71 5.32
N LYS A 117 -12.81 12.05 6.42
CA LYS A 117 -11.79 11.20 7.03
C LYS A 117 -12.37 9.96 7.71
N THR A 118 -13.60 10.04 8.23
CA THR A 118 -14.26 8.89 8.87
C THR A 118 -14.89 7.97 7.84
N ASP A 119 -15.44 8.54 6.76
CA ASP A 119 -16.11 7.79 5.69
C ASP A 119 -15.11 7.10 4.74
N SER A 120 -13.93 7.71 4.54
CA SER A 120 -12.91 7.20 3.60
C SER A 120 -12.26 5.88 4.00
N MET A 121 -12.46 5.40 5.23
CA MET A 121 -11.90 4.15 5.72
C MET A 121 -12.37 2.92 4.92
N GLY A 122 -13.58 2.96 4.35
CA GLY A 122 -14.16 1.81 3.66
C GLY A 122 -13.50 1.46 2.32
N TYR A 123 -13.04 2.45 1.55
CA TYR A 123 -12.40 2.18 0.26
C TYR A 123 -10.87 2.02 0.34
N PHE A 124 -10.24 2.40 1.46
CA PHE A 124 -8.80 2.13 1.67
C PHE A 124 -8.49 0.66 1.97
N THR A 125 -9.49 -0.14 2.31
CA THR A 125 -9.34 -1.57 2.63
C THR A 125 -9.69 -2.50 1.46
N MET A 126 -10.04 -1.96 0.29
CA MET A 126 -10.39 -2.74 -0.90
C MET A 126 -9.11 -3.33 -1.53
N ARG A 127 -9.11 -4.65 -1.78
CA ARG A 127 -8.02 -5.41 -2.44
C ARG A 127 -8.49 -5.96 -3.78
#